data_AF-A0A0K6FST9-F1
#
_entry.id   AF-A0A0K6FST9-F1
#
_cell.length_a   1.000
_cell.length_b   1.000
_cell.length_c   1.000
_cell.angle_alpha   90.00
_cell.angle_beta   90.00
_cell.angle_gamma   90.00
#
_symmetry.space_group_name_H-M   'P 1'
#
loop_
_entity.id
_entity.type
_entity.pdbx_description
1 polymer ?
#
loop_
_entity_poly.entity_id
_entity_poly.type
_entity_poly.pdbx_seq_one_letter_code
_entity_poly.pdbx_strand_id
1 'polypeptide(L)'
;MADEVRIVAVGTLVESKDRLQPTQSRAEKRLLIYNLKTREVEHHVPLLQEVRNVSLSTPVNKVTHALVSHENKSPPQMWRIDMKTTIRPGEHVARLVLVHSYVTKTPVEFAGQSFFGGPDEMFVCCSSKSGEMYVWDRISATLLHTLRPDDSEVIKIFACNRRAIPRFMLVSGGLDGTLRIWSSGTSPLPSRQVTSSPEPQAPGESSSSRRRGSVSTIGTTGAIGVAV
;
A
#
# COMPACT_ATOMS: atom_id res chain seq x y z
N MET A 1 18.33 -6.92 -6.10
CA MET A 1 17.48 -7.90 -5.39
C MET A 1 18.28 -8.39 -4.18
N ALA A 2 17.68 -9.14 -3.26
CA ALA A 2 18.36 -9.62 -2.05
C ALA A 2 19.64 -10.44 -2.32
N ASP A 3 19.78 -10.98 -3.52
CA ASP A 3 20.87 -11.83 -3.97
C ASP A 3 22.04 -11.07 -4.61
N GLU A 4 21.94 -9.74 -4.75
CA GLU A 4 22.92 -8.88 -5.46
C GLU A 4 23.23 -9.26 -6.92
N VAL A 5 22.64 -10.33 -7.43
CA VAL A 5 22.85 -10.86 -8.79
C VAL A 5 21.76 -10.37 -9.73
N ARG A 6 20.55 -10.12 -9.22
CA ARG A 6 19.40 -9.78 -10.06
C ARG A 6 18.88 -8.38 -9.79
N ILE A 7 18.39 -7.75 -10.85
CA ILE A 7 17.68 -6.47 -10.79
C ILE A 7 16.27 -6.64 -11.35
N VAL A 8 15.31 -5.93 -10.75
CA VAL A 8 13.98 -5.74 -11.31
C VAL A 8 13.97 -4.34 -11.92
N ALA A 9 13.63 -4.24 -13.19
CA ALA A 9 13.66 -2.98 -13.91
C ALA A 9 12.43 -2.85 -14.80
N VAL A 10 12.10 -1.61 -15.17
CA VAL A 10 11.17 -1.33 -16.26
C VAL A 10 11.97 -0.75 -17.42
N GLY A 11 11.88 -1.42 -18.55
CA GLY A 11 12.53 -1.01 -19.80
C GLY A 11 11.50 -0.79 -20.88
N THR A 12 11.81 0.10 -21.82
CA THR A 12 11.01 0.29 -23.03
C THR A 12 11.67 -0.51 -24.15
N LEU A 13 10.91 -1.37 -24.83
CA LEU A 13 11.40 -2.04 -26.03
C LEU A 13 11.41 -1.05 -27.19
N VAL A 14 12.60 -0.54 -27.53
CA VAL A 14 12.79 0.42 -28.63
C VAL A 14 12.95 -0.28 -29.98
N GLU A 15 13.53 -1.49 -29.98
CA GLU A 15 13.87 -2.24 -31.19
C GLU A 15 13.67 -3.74 -30.95
N SER A 16 13.09 -4.45 -31.92
CA SER A 16 12.96 -5.91 -31.85
C SER A 16 14.31 -6.59 -32.12
N LYS A 17 14.38 -7.91 -31.86
CA LYS A 17 15.57 -8.71 -32.20
C LYS A 17 15.93 -8.64 -33.70
N ASP A 18 14.93 -8.39 -34.54
CA ASP A 18 15.06 -8.29 -36.00
C ASP A 18 15.27 -6.85 -36.48
N ARG A 19 15.66 -5.95 -35.58
CA ARG A 19 15.88 -4.51 -35.85
C ARG A 19 14.64 -3.73 -36.32
N LEU A 20 13.45 -4.21 -35.98
CA LEU A 20 12.21 -3.51 -36.30
C LEU A 20 11.84 -2.55 -35.16
N GLN A 21 11.57 -1.30 -35.51
CA GLN A 21 11.08 -0.29 -34.57
C GLN A 21 9.55 -0.15 -34.69
N PRO A 22 8.82 0.00 -33.57
CA PRO A 22 7.40 0.28 -33.62
C PRO A 22 7.15 1.70 -34.18
N THR A 23 6.58 1.79 -35.37
CA THR A 23 6.25 3.07 -36.04
C THR A 23 4.81 3.54 -35.82
N GLN A 24 3.89 2.62 -35.50
CA GLN A 24 2.46 2.93 -35.33
C GLN A 24 1.92 2.68 -33.91
N SER A 25 2.79 2.30 -32.97
CA SER A 25 2.40 2.06 -31.57
C SER A 25 3.43 2.67 -30.64
N ARG A 26 3.01 2.99 -29.41
CA ARG A 26 3.96 3.37 -28.35
C ARG A 26 4.90 2.20 -28.10
N ALA A 27 6.17 2.52 -27.88
CA ALA A 27 7.17 1.52 -27.53
C ALA A 27 6.75 0.80 -26.25
N GLU A 28 6.75 -0.53 -26.30
CA GLU A 28 6.18 -1.39 -25.26
C GLU A 28 7.02 -1.33 -23.98
N LYS A 29 6.43 -0.87 -22.87
CA LYS A 29 7.09 -0.95 -21.56
C LYS A 29 7.02 -2.38 -21.04
N ARG A 30 8.10 -2.86 -20.43
CA ARG A 30 8.19 -4.21 -19.88
C ARG A 30 8.76 -4.16 -18.47
N LEU A 31 8.12 -4.86 -17.55
CA LEU A 31 8.74 -5.20 -16.27
C LEU A 31 9.60 -6.45 -16.49
N LEU A 32 10.88 -6.36 -16.15
CA LEU A 32 11.85 -7.42 -16.41
C LEU A 32 12.69 -7.74 -15.18
N ILE A 33 13.13 -8.99 -15.11
CA ILE A 33 14.19 -9.44 -14.22
C ILE A 33 15.42 -9.70 -15.08
N TYR A 34 16.51 -8.99 -14.76
CA TYR A 34 17.79 -9.13 -15.43
C TYR A 34 18.82 -9.69 -14.47
N ASN A 35 19.57 -10.69 -14.93
CA ASN A 35 20.66 -11.29 -14.20
C ASN A 35 21.96 -10.59 -14.59
N LEU A 36 22.60 -9.90 -13.64
CA LEU A 36 23.82 -9.14 -13.87
C LEU A 36 25.03 -10.04 -14.15
N LYS A 37 25.02 -11.29 -13.66
CA LYS A 37 26.12 -12.24 -13.83
C LYS A 37 26.10 -12.88 -15.21
N THR A 38 24.94 -13.37 -15.66
CA THR A 38 24.79 -13.98 -16.99
C THR A 38 24.57 -12.94 -18.09
N ARG A 39 24.17 -11.73 -17.70
CA ARG A 39 23.80 -10.61 -18.59
C ARG A 39 22.55 -10.88 -19.44
N GLU A 40 21.63 -11.69 -18.92
CA GLU A 40 20.42 -12.11 -19.61
C GLU A 40 19.14 -11.68 -18.90
N VAL A 41 18.06 -11.53 -19.67
CA VAL A 41 16.71 -11.32 -19.13
C VAL A 41 16.13 -12.68 -18.75
N GLU A 42 16.00 -12.94 -17.46
CA GLU A 42 15.42 -14.18 -16.93
C GLU A 42 13.91 -14.27 -17.16
N HIS A 43 13.21 -13.14 -17.01
CA HIS A 43 11.77 -13.05 -17.24
C HIS A 43 11.38 -11.62 -17.57
N HIS A 44 10.37 -11.43 -18.41
CA HIS A 44 9.78 -10.12 -18.65
C HIS A 44 8.28 -10.25 -18.94
N VAL A 45 7.54 -9.19 -18.65
CA VAL A 45 6.11 -9.08 -18.90
C VAL A 45 5.78 -7.72 -19.53
N PRO A 46 4.88 -7.67 -20.53
CA PRO A 46 4.38 -6.41 -21.08
C PRO A 46 3.62 -5.61 -20.01
N LEU A 47 3.82 -4.30 -20.00
CA LEU A 47 3.05 -3.36 -19.21
C LEU A 47 2.33 -2.40 -20.16
N LEU A 48 1.01 -2.39 -20.09
CA LEU A 48 0.17 -1.52 -20.93
C LEU A 48 0.11 -0.08 -20.40
N GLN A 49 0.27 0.08 -19.08
CA GLN A 49 0.17 1.36 -18.41
C GLN A 49 1.55 2.00 -18.22
N GLU A 50 1.58 3.33 -18.25
CA GLU A 50 2.77 4.11 -17.96
C GLU A 50 3.24 3.85 -16.52
N VAL A 51 4.45 3.34 -16.36
CA VAL A 51 5.06 3.12 -15.03
C VAL A 51 5.75 4.38 -14.55
N ARG A 52 5.47 4.73 -13.30
CA ARG A 52 6.11 5.82 -12.55
C ARG A 52 7.27 5.33 -11.69
N ASN A 53 7.09 4.22 -10.99
CA ASN A 53 8.07 3.71 -10.04
C ASN A 53 7.90 2.20 -9.81
N VAL A 54 8.97 1.53 -9.36
CA VAL A 54 8.92 0.15 -8.86
C VAL A 54 9.56 0.09 -7.48
N SER A 55 8.77 -0.22 -6.46
CA SER A 55 9.22 -0.46 -5.08
C SER A 55 9.43 -1.94 -4.83
N LEU A 56 10.45 -2.32 -4.07
CA LEU A 56 10.66 -3.71 -3.64
C LEU A 56 10.26 -3.91 -2.18
N SER A 57 9.71 -5.09 -1.89
CA SER A 57 9.44 -5.60 -0.55
C SER A 57 10.74 -6.10 0.10
N THR A 58 10.99 -5.74 1.36
CA THR A 58 12.23 -6.11 2.08
C THR A 58 11.99 -6.45 3.57
N PRO A 59 11.04 -7.35 3.93
CA PRO A 59 10.67 -7.57 5.34
C PRO A 59 11.80 -8.21 6.16
N VAL A 60 12.59 -9.12 5.56
CA VAL A 60 13.75 -9.78 6.22
C VAL A 60 14.89 -9.98 5.22
N ASN A 61 15.29 -8.92 4.51
CA ASN A 61 16.28 -8.96 3.42
C ASN A 61 15.97 -9.99 2.32
N LYS A 62 14.73 -10.47 2.22
CA LYS A 62 14.25 -11.33 1.12
C LYS A 62 13.30 -10.51 0.27
N VAL A 63 13.72 -10.19 -0.94
CA VAL A 63 12.87 -9.53 -1.93
C VAL A 63 11.95 -10.58 -2.52
N THR A 64 10.67 -10.54 -2.12
CA THR A 64 9.66 -11.49 -2.56
C THR A 64 8.60 -10.86 -3.47
N HIS A 65 8.44 -9.55 -3.39
CA HIS A 65 7.42 -8.80 -4.13
C HIS A 65 7.98 -7.48 -4.65
N ALA A 66 7.45 -7.06 -5.80
CA ALA A 66 7.61 -5.73 -6.36
C ALA A 66 6.23 -5.04 -6.39
N LEU A 67 6.22 -3.74 -6.18
CA LEU A 67 5.04 -2.90 -6.27
C LEU A 67 5.29 -1.88 -7.38
N VAL A 68 4.50 -1.98 -8.44
CA VAL A 68 4.57 -1.11 -9.61
C VAL A 68 3.55 0.00 -9.44
N SER A 69 4.04 1.23 -9.40
CA SER A 69 3.23 2.44 -9.38
C SER A 69 3.07 2.96 -10.79
N HIS A 70 1.85 3.26 -11.18
CA HIS A 70 1.53 3.74 -12.51
C HIS A 70 1.24 5.24 -12.52
N GLU A 71 1.28 5.83 -13.71
CA GLU A 71 0.74 7.15 -13.96
C GLU A 71 -0.76 7.12 -14.24
N ASN A 72 -1.37 8.31 -14.23
CA ASN A 72 -2.78 8.53 -14.50
C ASN A 72 -3.67 7.78 -13.49
N LYS A 73 -4.83 7.28 -13.94
CA LYS A 73 -5.85 6.62 -13.12
C LYS A 73 -5.64 5.11 -12.98
N SER A 74 -4.43 4.63 -13.22
CA SER A 74 -4.12 3.20 -13.17
C SER A 74 -3.79 2.79 -11.75
N PRO A 75 -4.41 1.72 -11.21
CA PRO A 75 -4.15 1.26 -9.85
C PRO A 75 -2.72 0.74 -9.72
N PRO A 76 -2.07 0.89 -8.55
CA PRO A 76 -0.80 0.25 -8.28
C PRO A 76 -0.95 -1.27 -8.27
N GLN A 77 0.09 -1.98 -8.70
CA GLN A 77 0.06 -3.43 -8.89
C GLN A 77 1.17 -4.11 -8.09
N MET A 78 0.82 -5.16 -7.35
CA MET A 78 1.81 -6.01 -6.67
C MET A 78 2.10 -7.26 -7.49
N TRP A 79 3.40 -7.48 -7.72
CA TRP A 79 3.97 -8.59 -8.43
C TRP A 79 4.78 -9.44 -7.47
N ARG A 80 4.57 -10.76 -7.47
CA ARG A 80 5.42 -11.71 -6.75
C ARG A 80 6.60 -12.10 -7.64
N ILE A 81 7.75 -12.27 -6.99
CA ILE A 81 8.99 -12.72 -7.62
C ILE A 81 9.23 -14.15 -7.14
N ASP A 82 8.87 -15.12 -7.97
CA ASP A 82 9.02 -16.54 -7.68
C ASP A 82 10.37 -17.04 -8.19
N MET A 83 11.21 -17.58 -7.30
CA MET A 83 12.43 -18.28 -7.67
C MET A 83 12.10 -19.73 -8.00
N LYS A 84 12.34 -20.16 -9.25
CA LYS A 84 12.18 -21.55 -9.68
C LYS A 84 13.54 -22.20 -9.89
N THR A 85 13.75 -23.37 -9.31
CA THR A 85 14.92 -24.20 -9.62
C THR A 85 14.82 -24.70 -11.05
N THR A 86 15.92 -24.61 -11.80
CA THR A 86 15.98 -25.13 -13.17
C THR A 86 16.34 -26.63 -13.18
N ILE A 87 16.45 -27.20 -14.38
CA ILE A 87 16.94 -28.57 -14.59
C ILE A 87 18.41 -28.69 -14.13
N ARG A 88 19.16 -27.58 -14.15
CA ARG A 88 20.57 -27.57 -13.73
C ARG A 88 20.63 -27.41 -12.20
N PRO A 89 21.32 -28.31 -11.48
CA PRO A 89 21.47 -28.22 -10.03
C PRO A 89 22.08 -26.88 -9.62
N GLY A 90 21.43 -26.19 -8.68
CA GLY A 90 21.90 -24.92 -8.12
C GLY A 90 21.60 -23.67 -8.95
N GLU A 91 20.97 -23.81 -10.11
CA GLU A 91 20.50 -22.68 -10.91
C GLU A 91 19.04 -22.35 -10.59
N HIS A 92 18.78 -21.06 -10.39
CA HIS A 92 17.44 -20.54 -10.14
C HIS A 92 17.11 -19.48 -11.18
N VAL A 93 15.85 -19.45 -11.62
CA VAL A 93 15.33 -18.43 -12.53
C VAL A 93 14.18 -17.72 -11.82
N ALA A 94 14.23 -16.41 -11.79
CA ALA A 94 13.21 -15.59 -11.18
C ALA A 94 12.06 -15.34 -12.18
N ARG A 95 10.82 -15.42 -11.70
CA ARG A 95 9.61 -15.17 -12.49
C ARG A 95 8.74 -14.10 -11.83
N LEU A 96 8.20 -13.21 -12.65
CA LEU A 96 7.21 -12.22 -12.23
C LEU A 96 5.80 -12.77 -12.37
N VAL A 97 4.99 -12.66 -11.33
CA VAL A 97 3.58 -13.05 -11.30
C VAL A 97 2.75 -11.91 -10.72
N LEU A 98 1.80 -11.37 -11.48
CA LEU A 98 0.87 -10.38 -10.96
C LEU A 98 -0.02 -11.03 -9.90
N VAL A 99 -0.07 -10.43 -8.70
CA VAL A 99 -0.90 -10.93 -7.58
C VAL A 99 -2.13 -10.06 -7.38
N HIS A 100 -1.94 -8.75 -7.26
CA HIS A 100 -3.02 -7.80 -6.97
C HIS A 100 -2.90 -6.50 -7.76
N SER A 101 -4.06 -5.93 -8.07
CA SER A 101 -4.24 -4.54 -8.47
C SER A 101 -5.06 -3.85 -7.40
N TYR A 102 -4.51 -2.83 -6.73
CA TYR A 102 -5.19 -2.17 -5.62
C TYR A 102 -6.12 -1.07 -6.13
N VAL A 103 -7.38 -1.41 -6.29
CA VAL A 103 -8.40 -0.52 -6.84
C VAL A 103 -9.16 0.23 -5.75
N THR A 104 -9.69 1.38 -6.13
CA THR A 104 -10.61 2.21 -5.34
C THR A 104 -12.01 2.11 -5.91
N LYS A 105 -13.03 2.49 -5.13
CA LYS A 105 -14.44 2.49 -5.59
C LYS A 105 -14.66 3.40 -6.80
N THR A 106 -13.98 4.53 -6.82
CA THR A 106 -13.96 5.50 -7.92
C THR A 106 -12.56 5.59 -8.49
N PRO A 107 -12.37 5.80 -9.80
CA PRO A 107 -11.03 5.95 -10.38
C PRO A 107 -10.27 7.13 -9.76
N VAL A 108 -9.10 6.86 -9.21
CA VAL A 108 -8.23 7.85 -8.54
C VAL A 108 -6.98 8.06 -9.37
N GLU A 109 -6.56 9.32 -9.50
CA GLU A 109 -5.28 9.66 -10.10
C GLU A 109 -4.19 9.63 -9.02
N PHE A 110 -3.39 8.55 -9.01
CA PHE A 110 -2.36 8.36 -8.00
C PHE A 110 -1.17 9.30 -8.22
N ALA A 111 -0.57 9.73 -7.12
CA ALA A 111 0.61 10.58 -7.09
C ALA A 111 1.80 9.82 -6.51
N GLY A 112 2.99 10.17 -7.01
CA GLY A 112 4.24 9.66 -6.46
C GLY A 112 4.41 8.14 -6.53
N GLN A 113 5.23 7.61 -5.63
CA GLN A 113 5.53 6.19 -5.51
C GLN A 113 4.57 5.54 -4.51
N SER A 114 4.22 4.28 -4.76
CA SER A 114 3.49 3.42 -3.85
C SER A 114 4.46 2.68 -2.96
N PHE A 115 4.12 2.45 -1.70
CA PHE A 115 5.02 1.84 -0.74
C PHE A 115 4.36 0.68 -0.01
N PHE A 116 5.19 -0.30 0.36
CA PHE A 116 4.86 -1.23 1.41
C PHE A 116 5.05 -0.55 2.78
N GLY A 117 4.17 -0.84 3.73
CA GLY A 117 4.20 -0.22 5.06
C GLY A 117 3.62 -1.10 6.15
N GLY A 118 3.83 -0.67 7.40
CA GLY A 118 3.39 -1.39 8.59
C GLY A 118 4.27 -2.58 8.96
N PRO A 119 3.94 -3.26 10.08
CA PRO A 119 4.61 -4.49 10.50
C PRO A 119 4.61 -5.50 9.36
N ASP A 120 5.77 -6.11 9.10
CA ASP A 120 5.99 -7.10 8.02
C ASP A 120 5.51 -6.67 6.62
N GLU A 121 5.46 -5.35 6.36
CA GLU A 121 5.01 -4.81 5.08
C GLU A 121 3.58 -5.26 4.72
N MET A 122 2.68 -5.37 5.71
CA MET A 122 1.30 -5.85 5.52
C MET A 122 0.34 -4.83 4.90
N PHE A 123 0.76 -3.59 4.73
CA PHE A 123 -0.02 -2.56 4.05
C PHE A 123 0.62 -2.14 2.73
N VAL A 124 -0.22 -1.80 1.76
CA VAL A 124 0.16 -1.01 0.59
C VAL A 124 -0.42 0.38 0.75
N CYS A 125 0.40 1.41 0.53
CA CYS A 125 -0.02 2.79 0.71
C CYS A 125 0.33 3.64 -0.50
N CYS A 126 -0.59 4.52 -0.89
CA CYS A 126 -0.44 5.48 -1.98
C CYS A 126 -1.08 6.82 -1.63
N SER A 127 -0.66 7.89 -2.29
CA SER A 127 -1.36 9.16 -2.31
C SER A 127 -2.01 9.43 -3.66
N SER A 128 -3.02 10.28 -3.70
CA SER A 128 -3.60 10.82 -4.93
C SER A 128 -3.09 12.23 -5.20
N LYS A 129 -3.27 12.69 -6.44
CA LYS A 129 -3.05 14.11 -6.79
C LYS A 129 -4.04 15.06 -6.09
N SER A 130 -5.18 14.55 -5.63
CA SER A 130 -6.16 15.31 -4.83
C SER A 130 -5.77 15.43 -3.35
N GLY A 131 -4.64 14.86 -2.91
CA GLY A 131 -4.19 14.94 -1.53
C GLY A 131 -4.79 13.88 -0.60
N GLU A 132 -5.60 12.95 -1.11
CA GLU A 132 -6.06 11.81 -0.32
C GLU A 132 -4.98 10.73 -0.27
N MET A 133 -4.96 9.94 0.80
CA MET A 133 -4.09 8.77 0.90
C MET A 133 -4.91 7.51 1.11
N TYR A 134 -4.43 6.43 0.54
CA TYR A 134 -5.13 5.16 0.47
C TYR A 134 -4.25 4.09 1.09
N VAL A 135 -4.84 3.32 1.99
CA VAL A 135 -4.18 2.22 2.70
C VAL A 135 -4.97 0.96 2.43
N TRP A 136 -4.34 -0.01 1.78
CA TRP A 136 -4.90 -1.34 1.53
C TRP A 136 -4.22 -2.38 2.39
N ASP A 137 -4.97 -3.42 2.73
CA ASP A 137 -4.41 -4.69 3.17
C ASP A 137 -3.69 -5.35 1.99
N ARG A 138 -2.42 -5.71 2.19
CA ARG A 138 -1.57 -6.26 1.13
C ARG A 138 -2.05 -7.63 0.63
N ILE A 139 -2.62 -8.46 1.51
CA ILE A 139 -2.91 -9.87 1.20
C ILE A 139 -4.29 -10.05 0.56
N SER A 140 -5.28 -9.29 1.00
CA SER A 140 -6.65 -9.33 0.48
C SER A 140 -6.91 -8.29 -0.60
N ALA A 141 -6.00 -7.31 -0.78
CA ALA A 141 -6.18 -6.12 -1.60
C ALA A 141 -7.40 -5.26 -1.20
N THR A 142 -7.91 -5.43 0.03
CA THR A 142 -9.04 -4.66 0.55
C THR A 142 -8.59 -3.25 0.91
N LEU A 143 -9.32 -2.23 0.43
CA LEU A 143 -9.10 -0.85 0.86
C LEU A 143 -9.57 -0.70 2.32
N LEU A 144 -8.63 -0.47 3.24
CA LEU A 144 -8.90 -0.34 4.67
C LEU A 144 -9.26 1.09 5.05
N HIS A 145 -8.47 2.06 4.57
CA HIS A 145 -8.64 3.46 4.94
C HIS A 145 -8.40 4.40 3.76
N THR A 146 -9.19 5.45 3.71
CA THR A 146 -8.92 6.67 2.94
C THR A 146 -8.68 7.79 3.95
N LEU A 147 -7.46 8.30 3.98
CA LEU A 147 -7.01 9.34 4.88
C LEU A 147 -7.05 10.67 4.12
N ARG A 148 -7.68 11.67 4.73
CA ARG A 148 -7.82 13.01 4.15
C ARG A 148 -7.16 14.01 5.09
N PRO A 149 -6.02 14.62 4.69
CA PRO A 149 -5.64 15.91 5.24
C PRO A 149 -6.82 16.88 5.04
N ASP A 150 -6.92 17.93 5.84
CA ASP A 150 -8.02 18.90 5.73
C ASP A 150 -8.20 19.37 4.26
N ASP A 151 -9.45 19.67 3.88
CA ASP A 151 -10.02 19.69 2.51
C ASP A 151 -9.28 20.50 1.40
N SER A 152 -8.14 21.13 1.66
CA SER A 152 -7.45 22.04 0.74
C SER A 152 -5.96 21.71 0.48
N GLU A 153 -5.41 20.61 1.00
CA GLU A 153 -3.96 20.39 0.98
C GLU A 153 -3.51 19.38 -0.09
N VAL A 154 -2.74 19.85 -1.08
CA VAL A 154 -2.04 18.98 -2.04
C VAL A 154 -0.83 18.36 -1.34
N ILE A 155 -0.81 17.02 -1.22
CA ILE A 155 0.33 16.28 -0.69
C ILE A 155 1.47 16.29 -1.72
N LYS A 156 2.64 16.79 -1.31
CA LYS A 156 3.90 16.69 -2.09
C LYS A 156 4.74 15.48 -1.71
N ILE A 157 4.79 15.18 -0.42
CA ILE A 157 5.70 14.18 0.13
C ILE A 157 4.87 13.14 0.88
N PHE A 158 5.17 11.87 0.64
CA PHE A 158 4.50 10.75 1.26
C PHE A 158 5.54 9.69 1.61
N ALA A 159 5.55 9.25 2.86
CA ALA A 159 6.44 8.20 3.32
C ALA A 159 5.76 7.31 4.37
N CYS A 160 6.02 6.00 4.29
CA CYS A 160 5.57 5.04 5.28
C CYS A 160 6.75 4.51 6.08
N ASN A 161 6.59 4.40 7.39
CA ASN A 161 7.56 3.70 8.21
C ASN A 161 7.41 2.19 8.00
N ARG A 162 8.38 1.59 7.31
CA ARG A 162 8.40 0.15 6.96
C ARG A 162 8.64 -0.78 8.14
N ARG A 163 9.13 -0.26 9.27
CA ARG A 163 9.60 -1.06 10.42
C ARG A 163 8.94 -0.67 11.74
N ALA A 164 7.93 0.20 11.70
CA ALA A 164 7.29 0.65 12.92
C ALA A 164 6.55 -0.51 13.60
N ILE A 165 7.10 -0.94 14.73
CA ILE A 165 6.50 -1.87 15.68
C ILE A 165 6.38 -1.09 17.00
N PRO A 166 5.22 -1.05 17.67
CA PRO A 166 4.02 -1.83 17.40
C PRO A 166 2.98 -1.15 16.50
N ARG A 167 3.19 0.10 16.08
CA ARG A 167 2.16 0.92 15.41
C ARG A 167 2.55 1.27 13.99
N PHE A 168 1.62 1.13 13.05
CA PHE A 168 1.79 1.70 11.72
C PHE A 168 1.91 3.21 11.81
N MET A 169 2.87 3.78 11.09
CA MET A 169 3.07 5.22 10.97
C MET A 169 3.32 5.62 9.52
N LEU A 170 2.71 6.71 9.10
CA LEU A 170 2.99 7.37 7.83
C LEU A 170 3.10 8.88 8.03
N VAL A 171 3.84 9.52 7.14
CA VAL A 171 4.00 10.98 7.12
C VAL A 171 3.58 11.50 5.76
N SER A 172 2.78 12.56 5.77
CA SER A 172 2.42 13.34 4.59
C SER A 172 2.92 14.77 4.77
N GLY A 173 3.46 15.37 3.70
CA GLY A 173 3.88 16.76 3.67
C GLY A 173 3.13 17.57 2.62
N GLY A 174 2.54 18.68 3.03
CA GLY A 174 1.79 19.61 2.18
C GLY A 174 2.63 20.64 1.45
N LEU A 175 1.95 21.43 0.60
CA LEU A 175 2.53 22.61 -0.03
C LEU A 175 2.79 23.77 0.94
N ASP A 176 2.03 23.83 2.03
CA ASP A 176 2.14 24.81 3.10
C ASP A 176 3.37 24.58 4.00
N GLY A 177 4.07 23.48 3.81
CA GLY A 177 5.22 23.07 4.62
C GLY A 177 4.83 22.26 5.86
N THR A 178 3.55 21.99 6.08
CA THR A 178 3.08 21.18 7.22
C THR A 178 3.42 19.71 6.97
N LEU A 179 3.97 19.05 8.00
CA LEU A 179 4.10 17.60 8.05
C LEU A 179 3.05 17.04 9.00
N ARG A 180 2.27 16.07 8.53
CA ARG A 180 1.26 15.38 9.34
C ARG A 180 1.70 13.94 9.55
N ILE A 181 1.62 13.48 10.80
CA ILE A 181 1.93 12.10 11.17
C ILE A 181 0.62 11.37 11.40
N TRP A 182 0.45 10.22 10.76
CA TRP A 182 -0.71 9.36 10.97
C TRP A 182 -0.24 8.10 11.64
N SER A 183 -0.96 7.67 12.69
CA SER A 183 -0.64 6.40 13.35
C SER A 183 -1.91 5.62 13.68
N SER A 184 -1.80 4.30 13.64
CA SER A 184 -2.85 3.43 14.19
C SER A 184 -2.94 3.66 15.70
N GLY A 185 -4.05 4.22 16.18
CA GLY A 185 -4.25 4.47 17.59
C GLY A 185 -4.43 3.15 18.36
N THR A 186 -3.89 3.06 19.58
CA THR A 186 -4.55 2.23 20.59
C THR A 186 -5.79 3.01 20.98
N SER A 187 -6.99 2.46 20.76
CA SER A 187 -8.15 2.97 21.48
C SER A 187 -7.79 2.93 22.97
N PRO A 188 -7.70 4.07 23.68
CA PRO A 188 -7.78 4.00 25.11
C PRO A 188 -9.15 3.38 25.36
N LEU A 189 -9.21 2.24 26.04
CA LEU A 189 -10.44 1.79 26.69
C LEU A 189 -11.05 3.04 27.34
N PRO A 190 -12.35 3.33 27.15
CA PRO A 190 -12.94 4.50 27.77
C PRO A 190 -12.56 4.42 29.24
N SER A 191 -11.79 5.39 29.70
CA SER A 191 -11.51 5.54 31.11
C SER A 191 -12.88 5.46 31.76
N ARG A 192 -13.08 4.45 32.60
CA ARG A 192 -14.22 4.40 33.50
C ARG A 192 -14.05 5.67 34.33
N GLN A 193 -14.61 6.78 33.84
CA GLN A 193 -14.87 7.93 34.68
C GLN A 193 -15.63 7.33 35.83
N VAL A 194 -14.96 7.31 36.98
CA VAL A 194 -15.63 7.15 38.25
C VAL A 194 -16.62 8.30 38.24
N THR A 195 -17.85 7.99 37.82
CA THR A 195 -19.00 8.84 38.03
C THR A 195 -18.96 9.15 39.51
N SER A 196 -18.60 10.38 39.84
CA SER A 196 -18.79 10.93 41.16
C SER A 196 -20.20 10.55 41.59
N SER A 197 -20.28 9.78 42.67
CA SER A 197 -21.51 9.38 43.32
C SER A 197 -22.46 10.58 43.38
N PRO A 198 -23.70 10.49 42.85
CA PRO A 198 -24.73 11.39 43.29
C PRO A 198 -25.07 11.01 44.73
N GLU A 199 -24.98 11.99 45.62
CA GLU A 199 -25.46 11.92 47.00
C GLU A 199 -26.94 11.46 47.03
N PRO A 200 -27.35 10.61 47.99
CA PRO A 200 -28.65 9.96 47.91
C PRO A 200 -29.80 10.93 48.21
N GLN A 201 -30.70 11.12 47.25
CA GLN A 201 -32.04 11.63 47.52
C GLN A 201 -33.05 10.48 47.58
N ALA A 202 -33.83 10.50 48.66
CA ALA A 202 -34.85 9.52 49.04
C ALA A 202 -36.07 9.50 48.09
N PRO A 203 -36.94 8.46 48.14
CA PRO A 203 -37.69 7.98 46.98
C PRO A 203 -39.03 8.71 46.76
N GLY A 204 -39.37 8.88 45.49
CA GLY A 204 -40.71 9.26 45.01
C GLY A 204 -41.08 8.41 43.78
N GLU A 205 -42.32 7.95 43.75
CA GLU A 205 -42.78 6.72 43.09
C GLU A 205 -43.04 6.78 41.56
N SER A 206 -42.81 5.61 40.94
CA SER A 206 -43.47 4.97 39.78
C SER A 206 -44.03 5.79 38.59
N SER A 207 -43.57 5.44 37.37
CA SER A 207 -44.35 4.58 36.46
C SER A 207 -43.64 4.29 35.12
N SER A 208 -44.06 3.18 34.53
CA SER A 208 -43.51 2.34 33.46
C SER A 208 -43.28 2.96 32.06
N SER A 209 -42.30 2.46 31.29
CA SER A 209 -42.56 1.42 30.26
C SER A 209 -41.40 1.17 29.25
N ARG A 210 -41.28 -0.13 28.90
CA ARG A 210 -40.85 -0.76 27.63
C ARG A 210 -39.38 -0.78 27.19
N ARG A 211 -38.79 -1.99 27.34
CA ARG A 211 -37.61 -2.54 26.65
C ARG A 211 -37.87 -2.76 25.15
N ARG A 212 -36.87 -2.48 24.33
CA ARG A 212 -36.61 -3.20 23.06
C ARG A 212 -35.11 -3.38 22.90
N GLY A 213 -34.65 -4.64 22.94
CA GLY A 213 -33.27 -5.00 22.68
C GLY A 213 -32.98 -4.98 21.19
N SER A 214 -31.86 -4.39 20.81
CA SER A 214 -31.24 -4.54 19.49
C SER A 214 -29.83 -5.05 19.71
N VAL A 215 -29.53 -6.21 19.14
CA VAL A 215 -28.20 -6.82 19.10
C VAL A 215 -27.43 -6.15 17.97
N SER A 216 -26.36 -5.42 18.27
CA SER A 216 -25.42 -4.91 17.28
C SER A 216 -24.15 -5.77 17.28
N THR A 217 -23.90 -6.40 16.14
CA THR A 217 -22.67 -7.13 15.82
C THR A 217 -21.51 -6.13 15.70
N ILE A 218 -20.51 -6.25 16.56
CA ILE A 218 -19.31 -5.41 16.53
C ILE A 218 -18.33 -6.00 15.52
N GLY A 219 -18.17 -5.32 14.39
CA GLY A 219 -17.01 -5.45 13.51
C GLY A 219 -15.95 -4.45 13.94
N THR A 220 -14.80 -4.93 14.42
CA THR A 220 -13.70 -4.08 14.91
C THR A 220 -12.80 -3.66 13.75
N THR A 221 -13.00 -2.48 13.20
CA THR A 221 -12.04 -1.82 12.30
C THR A 221 -11.16 -0.90 13.15
N GLY A 222 -9.86 -1.15 13.21
CA GLY A 222 -8.91 -0.31 13.94
C GLY A 222 -8.89 1.12 13.39
N ALA A 223 -8.91 2.12 14.27
CA ALA A 223 -8.89 3.53 13.86
C ALA A 223 -7.44 4.02 13.67
N ILE A 224 -7.16 4.65 12.53
CA ILE A 224 -5.95 5.44 12.30
C ILE A 224 -6.26 6.89 12.66
N GLY A 225 -5.48 7.47 13.58
CA GLY A 225 -5.59 8.87 13.99
C GLY A 225 -4.45 9.72 13.45
N VAL A 226 -4.69 11.04 13.38
CA VAL A 226 -3.66 12.04 13.06
C VAL A 226 -3.05 12.53 14.36
N ALA A 227 -1.73 12.51 14.47
CA ALA A 227 -0.98 13.24 15.48
C ALA A 227 -0.45 14.53 14.83
N VAL A 228 -0.78 15.67 15.45
CA VAL A 228 -0.27 17.01 15.09
C VAL A 228 0.87 17.35 16.04
#